data_AF-A0A1A8AT37-F1
#
_entry.id   AF-A0A1A8AT37-F1
#
_cell.length_a   1.000
_cell.length_b   1.000
_cell.length_c   1.000
_cell.angle_alpha   90.00
_cell.angle_beta   90.00
_cell.angle_gamma   90.00
#
_symmetry.space_group_name_H-M   'P 1'
#
loop_
_entity.id
_entity.type
_entity.pdbx_description
1 polymer ?
#
loop_
_entity_poly.entity_id
_entity_poly.type
_entity_poly.pdbx_seq_one_letter_code
_entity_poly.pdbx_strand_id
1 'polypeptide(L)'
;HGATVIQRRSDGSLNFNKSWEEYENGFGSLHREFWLGLKKIHSLTSQGNSVLQIQLEDWKHNKQVIDYKFNLDGPDNNYTIHLTRLSGSLPDPLSNHTGVMFSTTDRDNQECPNQKSGGWWFNTCADTSLNG
;
A
#
# COMPACT_ATOMS: atom_id res chain seq x y z
N HIS A 1 9.20 21.08 -4.08
CA HIS A 1 8.54 19.92 -3.47
C HIS A 1 8.82 18.69 -4.32
N GLY A 2 9.31 17.61 -3.72
CA GLY A 2 9.57 16.35 -4.41
C GLY A 2 8.60 15.28 -3.91
N ALA A 3 8.12 14.42 -4.81
CA ALA A 3 7.30 13.26 -4.46
C ALA A 3 8.10 11.98 -4.78
N THR A 4 8.09 11.03 -3.86
CA THR A 4 8.67 9.70 -4.08
C THR A 4 7.54 8.74 -4.39
N VAL A 5 7.57 8.14 -5.58
CA VAL A 5 6.59 7.10 -5.96
C VAL A 5 6.98 5.81 -5.23
N ILE A 6 6.06 5.28 -4.43
CA ILE A 6 6.29 4.04 -3.65
C ILE A 6 5.64 2.80 -4.28
N GLN A 7 4.64 3.00 -5.14
CA GLN A 7 3.91 1.97 -5.85
C GLN A 7 3.38 2.53 -7.17
N ARG A 8 3.40 1.72 -8.23
CA ARG A 8 2.72 2.06 -9.49
C ARG A 8 2.14 0.80 -10.15
N ARG A 9 0.87 0.89 -10.57
CA ARG A 9 0.17 -0.03 -11.49
C ARG A 9 -0.25 0.76 -12.71
N SER A 10 -0.17 0.17 -13.89
CA SER A 10 -0.50 0.84 -15.16
C SER A 10 -1.00 -0.11 -16.25
N ASP A 11 -0.45 -1.32 -16.35
CA ASP A 11 -0.74 -2.24 -17.47
C ASP A 11 -0.97 -3.69 -17.02
N GLY A 12 -0.80 -4.00 -15.74
CA GLY A 12 -0.97 -5.34 -15.19
C GLY A 12 0.11 -6.33 -15.63
N SER A 13 1.22 -5.86 -16.21
CA SER A 13 2.30 -6.71 -16.69
C SER A 13 3.12 -7.35 -15.55
N LEU A 14 3.10 -6.73 -14.36
CA LEU A 14 3.80 -7.24 -13.19
C LEU A 14 2.83 -7.96 -12.26
N ASN A 15 3.18 -9.19 -11.89
CA ASN A 15 2.46 -9.93 -10.86
C ASN A 15 2.79 -9.36 -9.47
N PHE A 16 1.76 -8.88 -8.75
CA PHE A 16 1.88 -8.38 -7.38
C PHE A 16 1.60 -9.47 -6.32
N ASN A 17 1.20 -10.68 -6.71
CA ASN A 17 1.14 -11.83 -5.81
C ASN A 17 2.55 -12.33 -5.48
N LYS A 18 3.23 -11.59 -4.59
CA LYS A 18 4.63 -11.74 -4.21
C LYS A 18 4.77 -12.17 -2.75
N SER A 19 5.90 -12.77 -2.42
CA SER A 19 6.22 -13.20 -1.05
C SER A 19 6.41 -12.01 -0.10
N TRP A 20 6.40 -12.28 1.20
CA TRP A 20 6.75 -11.29 2.22
C TRP A 20 8.11 -10.64 1.94
N GLU A 21 9.12 -11.46 1.63
CA GLU A 21 10.47 -11.00 1.37
C GLU A 21 10.54 -10.05 0.15
N GLU A 22 9.82 -10.38 -0.92
CA GLU A 22 9.72 -9.52 -2.10
C GLU A 22 9.02 -8.19 -1.77
N TYR A 23 7.93 -8.22 -1.01
CA TYR A 23 7.26 -6.99 -0.54
C TYR A 23 8.12 -6.16 0.40
N GLU A 24 8.95 -6.80 1.20
CA GLU A 24 9.83 -6.14 2.14
C GLU A 24 10.99 -5.42 1.41
N ASN A 25 11.59 -6.09 0.43
CA ASN A 25 12.75 -5.59 -0.30
C ASN A 25 12.38 -4.73 -1.51
N GLY A 26 11.19 -4.90 -2.08
CA GLY A 26 10.71 -4.24 -3.28
C GLY A 26 10.89 -5.09 -4.54
N PHE A 27 10.07 -4.83 -5.56
CA PHE A 27 10.07 -5.57 -6.81
C PHE A 27 9.55 -4.70 -7.98
N GLY A 28 9.79 -5.17 -9.21
CA GLY A 28 9.38 -4.48 -10.44
C GLY A 28 10.43 -3.50 -10.97
N SER A 29 9.98 -2.49 -11.73
CA SER A 29 10.85 -1.51 -12.37
C SER A 29 10.37 -0.09 -12.10
N LEU A 30 11.28 0.78 -11.66
CA LEU A 30 11.01 2.21 -11.44
C LEU A 30 10.53 2.94 -12.69
N HIS A 31 10.73 2.37 -13.89
CA HIS A 31 10.24 2.90 -15.16
C HIS A 31 8.87 2.33 -15.59
N ARG A 32 8.38 1.27 -14.92
CA ARG A 32 7.09 0.61 -15.18
C ARG A 32 6.33 0.35 -13.87
N GLU A 33 5.62 -0.76 -13.75
CA GLU A 33 5.01 -1.16 -12.49
C GLU A 33 6.07 -1.58 -11.47
N PHE A 34 5.88 -1.18 -10.20
CA PHE A 34 6.78 -1.56 -9.12
C PHE A 34 6.14 -1.36 -7.75
N TRP A 35 6.79 -1.98 -6.76
CA TRP A 35 6.64 -1.74 -5.34
C TRP A 35 8.02 -1.41 -4.76
N LEU A 36 8.14 -0.27 -4.06
CA LEU A 36 9.43 0.24 -3.60
C LEU A 36 10.08 -0.66 -2.52
N GLY A 37 9.27 -1.34 -1.73
CA GLY A 37 9.69 -2.19 -0.62
C GLY A 37 9.35 -1.58 0.74
N LEU A 38 8.78 -2.37 1.65
CA LEU A 38 8.34 -1.93 2.98
C LEU A 38 9.50 -1.33 3.80
N LYS A 39 10.71 -1.91 3.73
CA LYS A 39 11.90 -1.36 4.42
C LYS A 39 12.19 0.08 3.98
N LYS A 40 12.13 0.34 2.67
CA LYS A 40 12.41 1.65 2.11
C LYS A 40 11.29 2.63 2.45
N ILE A 41 10.03 2.19 2.36
CA ILE A 41 8.86 3.02 2.70
C ILE A 41 8.90 3.41 4.19
N HIS A 42 9.13 2.45 5.09
CA HIS A 42 9.29 2.71 6.52
C HIS A 42 10.40 3.73 6.79
N SER A 43 11.57 3.57 6.14
CA SER A 43 12.67 4.52 6.29
C SER A 43 12.35 5.93 5.80
N LEU A 44 11.47 6.08 4.80
CA LEU A 44 11.03 7.39 4.31
C LEU A 44 10.03 8.04 5.27
N THR A 45 9.18 7.24 5.92
CA THR A 45 8.11 7.74 6.78
C THR A 45 8.51 7.95 8.23
N SER A 46 9.56 7.28 8.69
CA SER A 46 10.02 7.28 10.09
C SER A 46 10.44 8.66 10.61
N GLN A 47 10.74 9.61 9.74
CA GLN A 47 11.05 11.00 10.10
C GLN A 47 9.81 11.80 10.53
N GLY A 48 8.61 11.24 10.36
CA GLY A 48 7.34 11.89 10.65
C GLY A 48 6.93 12.89 9.56
N ASN A 49 5.64 13.25 9.55
CA ASN A 49 5.04 14.25 8.65
C ASN A 49 5.02 13.89 7.15
N SER A 50 5.07 12.61 6.80
CA SER A 50 4.87 12.18 5.41
C SER A 50 3.40 12.28 4.99
N VAL A 51 3.19 12.72 3.75
CA VAL A 51 1.88 12.71 3.09
C VAL A 51 1.89 11.62 2.02
N LEU A 52 0.98 10.67 2.13
CA LEU A 52 0.70 9.69 1.09
C LEU A 52 -0.38 10.25 0.19
N GLN A 53 -0.07 10.37 -1.10
CA GLN A 53 -1.02 10.71 -2.14
C GLN A 53 -1.34 9.47 -2.97
N ILE A 54 -2.61 9.10 -3.04
CA ILE A 54 -3.11 8.01 -3.87
C ILE A 54 -3.79 8.62 -5.09
N GLN A 55 -3.30 8.26 -6.28
CA GLN A 55 -3.88 8.65 -7.55
C GLN A 55 -4.50 7.43 -8.22
N LEU A 56 -5.78 7.52 -8.58
CA LEU A 56 -6.52 6.49 -9.29
C LEU A 56 -7.01 7.04 -10.62
N GLU A 57 -6.92 6.25 -11.68
CA GLU A 57 -7.48 6.56 -12.99
C GLU A 57 -8.38 5.40 -13.43
N ASP A 58 -9.62 5.71 -13.81
CA ASP A 58 -10.53 4.71 -14.35
C ASP A 58 -10.36 4.51 -15.86
N TRP A 59 -11.05 3.51 -16.42
CA TRP A 59 -11.01 3.18 -17.86
C TRP A 59 -11.55 4.29 -18.77
N LYS A 60 -12.24 5.30 -18.20
CA LYS A 60 -12.78 6.47 -18.89
C LYS A 60 -11.88 7.70 -18.68
N HIS A 61 -10.67 7.53 -18.16
CA HIS A 61 -9.69 8.58 -17.84
C HIS A 61 -10.13 9.56 -16.75
N ASN A 62 -11.09 9.18 -15.90
CA ASN A 62 -11.42 9.99 -14.72
C ASN A 62 -10.36 9.79 -13.64
N LYS A 63 -9.74 10.89 -13.20
CA LYS A 63 -8.70 10.89 -12.18
C LYS A 63 -9.25 11.27 -10.82
N GLN A 64 -8.86 10.53 -9.79
CA GLN A 64 -9.20 10.80 -8.41
C GLN A 64 -7.94 10.85 -7.56
N VAL A 65 -7.93 11.75 -6.57
CA VAL A 65 -6.80 11.95 -5.66
C VAL A 65 -7.28 11.96 -4.23
N ILE A 66 -6.55 11.27 -3.35
CA ILE A 66 -6.78 11.28 -1.92
C ILE A 66 -5.43 11.45 -1.21
N ASP A 67 -5.38 12.35 -0.24
CA ASP A 67 -4.19 12.60 0.57
C ASP A 67 -4.40 12.14 2.02
N TYR A 68 -3.40 11.45 2.55
CA TYR A 68 -3.34 10.98 3.94
C TYR A 68 -2.06 11.43 4.62
N LYS A 69 -2.14 11.82 5.89
CA LYS A 69 -0.98 11.74 6.77
C LYS A 69 -0.65 10.27 6.95
N PHE A 70 0.60 9.90 6.71
CA PHE A 70 1.03 8.52 6.56
C PHE A 70 2.25 8.24 7.41
N ASN A 71 2.19 7.15 8.18
CA ASN A 71 3.33 6.54 8.82
C ASN A 71 3.24 5.02 8.69
N LEU A 72 4.40 4.37 8.62
CA LEU A 72 4.53 2.93 8.59
C LEU A 72 5.44 2.51 9.73
N ASP A 73 5.01 1.53 10.52
CA ASP A 73 5.86 0.96 11.57
C ASP A 73 6.98 0.08 10.97
N GLY A 74 7.92 -0.32 11.82
CA GLY A 74 9.05 -1.16 11.44
C GLY A 74 8.68 -2.65 11.30
N PRO A 75 9.67 -3.49 10.94
CA PRO A 75 9.50 -4.94 10.81
C PRO A 75 8.99 -5.61 12.09
N ASP A 76 9.38 -5.10 13.27
CA ASP A 76 8.97 -5.66 14.58
C ASP A 76 7.45 -5.59 14.81
N ASN A 77 6.78 -4.64 14.15
CA ASN A 77 5.32 -4.47 14.19
C ASN A 77 4.68 -4.81 12.84
N ASN A 78 5.31 -5.70 12.06
CA ASN A 78 4.80 -6.19 10.77
C ASN A 78 4.41 -5.06 9.80
N TYR A 79 5.15 -3.94 9.82
CA TYR A 79 4.86 -2.77 9.00
C TYR A 79 3.41 -2.29 9.13
N THR A 80 2.92 -2.15 10.36
CA THR A 80 1.57 -1.63 10.64
C THR A 80 1.39 -0.22 10.05
N ILE A 81 0.29 0.00 9.34
CA ILE A 81 0.01 1.28 8.67
C ILE A 81 -0.77 2.24 9.56
N HIS A 82 -0.41 3.52 9.53
CA HIS A 82 -1.12 4.59 10.21
C HIS A 82 -1.54 5.64 9.20
N LEU A 83 -2.85 5.84 9.06
CA LEU A 83 -3.44 6.79 8.11
C LEU A 83 -4.35 7.77 8.83
N THR A 84 -4.24 9.04 8.46
CA THR A 84 -5.23 10.06 8.81
C THR A 84 -5.55 10.85 7.56
N ARG A 85 -6.81 10.81 7.10
CA ARG A 85 -7.23 11.52 5.89
C ARG A 85 -7.03 13.02 6.06
N LEU A 86 -6.45 13.65 5.04
CA LEU A 86 -6.24 15.09 4.98
C LEU A 86 -7.24 15.72 4.01
N SER A 87 -7.34 15.17 2.81
CA SER A 87 -8.19 15.70 1.73
C SER A 87 -8.52 14.59 0.72
N GLY A 88 -9.48 14.84 -0.17
CA GLY A 88 -9.78 13.95 -1.29
C GLY A 88 -11.24 14.06 -1.75
N SER A 89 -11.47 13.67 -2.99
CA SER A 89 -12.78 13.70 -3.67
C SER A 89 -13.65 12.48 -3.37
N LEU A 90 -13.07 11.38 -2.89
CA LEU A 90 -13.77 10.14 -2.59
C LEU A 90 -14.10 10.00 -1.09
N PRO A 91 -15.20 9.30 -0.71
CA PRO A 91 -15.43 8.84 0.66
C PRO A 91 -14.22 8.04 1.15
N ASP A 92 -13.80 8.21 2.41
CA ASP A 92 -12.54 7.68 2.96
C ASP A 92 -12.48 6.15 2.95
N PRO A 93 -11.91 5.51 1.90
CA PRO A 93 -11.97 4.07 1.75
C PRO A 93 -10.92 3.36 2.60
N LEU A 94 -9.94 4.10 3.14
CA LEU A 94 -8.80 3.55 3.88
C LEU A 94 -8.80 3.90 5.36
N SER A 95 -9.78 4.67 5.86
CA SER A 95 -9.92 4.98 7.29
C SER A 95 -9.89 3.73 8.18
N ASN A 96 -10.58 2.68 7.76
CA ASN A 96 -10.66 1.41 8.49
C ASN A 96 -9.36 0.58 8.42
N HIS A 97 -8.38 0.96 7.61
CA HIS A 97 -7.12 0.22 7.48
C HIS A 97 -6.03 0.71 8.45
N THR A 98 -6.26 1.80 9.19
CA THR A 98 -5.26 2.29 10.15
C THR A 98 -5.10 1.30 11.33
N GLY A 99 -3.86 1.10 11.78
CA GLY A 99 -3.53 0.13 12.83
C GLY A 99 -3.48 -1.34 12.35
N VAL A 100 -3.61 -1.59 11.05
CA VAL A 100 -3.59 -2.93 10.47
C VAL A 100 -2.17 -3.34 10.09
N MET A 101 -1.80 -4.59 10.37
CA MET A 101 -0.53 -5.18 9.97
C MET A 101 -0.51 -5.52 8.48
N PHE A 102 0.67 -5.46 7.84
CA PHE A 102 0.80 -5.93 6.47
C PHE A 102 0.71 -7.45 6.42
N SER A 103 0.06 -8.02 5.41
CA SER A 103 -0.01 -9.47 5.18
C SER A 103 0.30 -9.79 3.72
N THR A 104 0.85 -10.98 3.48
CA THR A 104 1.08 -11.60 2.16
C THR A 104 0.55 -13.03 2.16
N THR A 105 0.55 -13.69 1.00
CA THR A 105 0.04 -15.08 0.89
C THR A 105 0.83 -16.10 1.71
N ASP A 106 2.11 -15.82 1.96
CA ASP A 106 3.05 -16.65 2.73
C ASP A 106 3.24 -16.17 4.18
N ARG A 107 2.67 -15.02 4.56
CA ARG A 107 2.65 -14.50 5.93
C ARG A 107 1.33 -13.80 6.20
N ASP A 108 0.41 -14.58 6.75
CA ASP A 108 -0.90 -14.08 7.13
C ASP A 108 -0.90 -13.57 8.57
N ASN A 109 -1.03 -12.26 8.75
CA ASN A 109 -1.16 -11.63 10.06
C ASN A 109 -2.63 -11.31 10.42
N GLN A 110 -3.60 -11.71 9.59
CA GLN A 110 -5.03 -11.45 9.74
C GLN A 110 -5.77 -12.75 9.42
N GLU A 111 -6.21 -13.55 10.39
CA GLU A 111 -6.81 -14.90 10.23
C GLU A 111 -7.97 -14.96 9.21
N CYS A 112 -7.65 -14.87 7.91
CA CYS A 112 -8.58 -14.73 6.82
C CYS A 112 -8.41 -15.96 5.92
N PRO A 113 -9.34 -16.93 5.99
CA PRO A 113 -9.22 -18.19 5.27
C PRO A 113 -9.26 -18.05 3.75
N ASN A 114 -9.68 -16.88 3.23
CA ASN A 114 -9.65 -16.59 1.81
C ASN A 114 -8.31 -15.95 1.45
N GLN A 115 -7.48 -16.70 0.71
CA GLN A 115 -6.26 -16.17 0.09
C GLN A 115 -6.59 -14.93 -0.74
N LYS A 116 -6.13 -13.77 -0.27
CA LYS A 116 -6.15 -12.54 -1.05
C LYS A 116 -4.91 -12.50 -1.95
N SER A 117 -5.09 -12.00 -3.18
CA SER A 117 -3.98 -11.80 -4.10
C SER A 117 -3.16 -10.58 -3.67
N GLY A 118 -1.84 -10.76 -3.60
CA GLY A 118 -0.91 -9.69 -3.26
C GLY A 118 -0.84 -9.34 -1.79
N GLY A 119 0.11 -8.46 -1.48
CA GLY A 119 0.38 -7.98 -0.13
C GLY A 119 -0.35 -6.68 0.18
N TRP A 120 -1.01 -6.61 1.34
CA TRP A 120 -1.76 -5.43 1.76
C TRP A 120 -1.99 -5.38 3.28
N TRP A 121 -2.43 -4.22 3.76
CA TRP A 121 -3.00 -4.03 5.08
C TRP A 121 -4.49 -4.40 5.06
N PHE A 122 -4.82 -5.69 5.06
CA PHE A 122 -6.21 -6.14 5.00
C PHE A 122 -6.87 -6.02 6.38
N ASN A 123 -7.92 -5.21 6.57
CA ASN A 123 -8.64 -5.12 7.85
C ASN A 123 -9.71 -6.22 7.97
N THR A 124 -10.46 -6.46 6.89
CA THR A 124 -11.46 -7.53 6.81
C THR A 124 -11.18 -8.44 5.61
N CYS A 125 -11.68 -9.67 5.63
CA CYS A 125 -11.48 -10.61 4.53
C CYS A 125 -12.17 -10.19 3.20
N ALA A 126 -13.00 -9.15 3.20
CA ALA A 126 -13.67 -8.61 2.00
C ALA A 126 -12.99 -7.36 1.41
N ASP A 127 -11.98 -6.80 2.07
CA ASP A 127 -11.35 -5.57 1.61
C ASP A 127 -10.66 -5.72 0.25
N THR A 128 -10.76 -4.65 -0.55
CA THR A 128 -10.04 -4.48 -1.81
C THR A 128 -8.61 -3.99 -1.56
N SER A 129 -7.68 -4.36 -2.45
CA SER A 129 -6.26 -4.01 -2.39
C SER A 129 -5.83 -3.39 -3.70
N LEU A 130 -5.03 -2.32 -3.63
CA LEU A 130 -4.40 -1.72 -4.81
C LEU A 130 -3.25 -2.58 -5.38
N ASN A 131 -2.87 -3.62 -4.64
CA ASN A 131 -1.89 -4.62 -5.03
C ASN A 131 -2.53 -5.93 -5.52
N GLY A 132 -3.86 -5.99 -5.62
CA GLY A 132 -4.61 -7.14 -6.15
C GLY A 132 -4.46 -7.34 -7.66
#